data_AF-A0A8T4Q7M0-F1
#
_entry.id   AF-A0A8T4Q7M0-F1
#
_cell.length_a   1.000
_cell.length_b   1.000
_cell.length_c   1.000
_cell.angle_alpha   90.00
_cell.angle_beta   90.00
_cell.angle_gamma   90.00
#
_symmetry.space_group_name_H-M   'P 1'
#
loop_
_entity.id
_entity.type
_entity.pdbx_description
1 polymer ?
#
loop_
_entity_poly.entity_id
_entity_poly.type
_entity_poly.pdbx_seq_one_letter_code
_entity_poly.pdbx_strand_id
1 'polypeptide(L)'
;AVGSFIRLVRVHELFAWVWFLLFAFIVLWYKDHKFDLNFFWIIIPYGMILLSYQSVAVFSTIFLLGLFLVKDWSERIKIIFAGLLTALWTSFWWFDYIFRSSEGSLLELQQAKWLWNFSYDFLVTNIISFIIPLILIVIFYFYFKQERENFLFFSPILLLVILFFLRIVGFIPILREIFPDPYLFFFSFFIVYLFLRLDLKKIPFGKFIPFLLCLIVFFVVLVSLFYTPLFIVPNDPIIKDALDLASYANDGLFLLGNFERVFYSNAFLSYIPIEYNLTTPYGWYPEYIPLRKKEKFQFLLDKFQEGDCNGILELLHELEIKETLVYKCEFVERCGLEIKKRGVYSCLVLTP
;
A
#
# COMPACT_ATOMS: atom_id res chain seq x y z
N ALA A 1 -6.16 10.32 -3.41
CA ALA A 1 -5.28 9.58 -2.49
C ALA A 1 -6.08 8.73 -1.50
N VAL A 2 -6.84 9.31 -0.55
CA VAL A 2 -7.58 8.55 0.49
C VAL A 2 -8.49 7.46 -0.07
N GLY A 3 -9.28 7.77 -1.10
CA GLY A 3 -10.14 6.76 -1.75
C GLY A 3 -9.39 5.59 -2.38
N SER A 4 -8.13 5.76 -2.79
CA SER A 4 -7.31 4.67 -3.32
C SER A 4 -6.82 3.74 -2.21
N PHE A 5 -6.41 4.27 -1.05
CA PHE A 5 -6.08 3.46 0.13
C PHE A 5 -7.28 2.62 0.58
N ILE A 6 -8.47 3.22 0.65
CA ILE A 6 -9.70 2.50 1.03
C ILE A 6 -10.05 1.42 0.00
N ARG A 7 -10.03 1.75 -1.30
CA ARG A 7 -10.32 0.78 -2.37
C ARG A 7 -9.31 -0.38 -2.41
N LEU A 8 -8.05 -0.13 -2.05
CA LEU A 8 -7.01 -1.16 -2.04
C LEU A 8 -6.86 -1.84 -0.68
N VAL A 9 -7.74 -1.55 0.29
CA VAL A 9 -7.67 -2.11 1.65
C VAL A 9 -6.35 -1.77 2.37
N ARG A 10 -5.66 -0.72 1.92
CA ARG A 10 -4.39 -0.20 2.47
C ARG A 10 -4.61 0.83 3.57
N VAL A 11 -5.65 0.66 4.39
CA VAL A 11 -6.04 1.64 5.42
C VAL A 11 -4.97 1.74 6.51
N HIS A 12 -4.31 0.64 6.83
CA HIS A 12 -3.18 0.59 7.76
C HIS A 12 -1.96 1.39 7.25
N GLU A 13 -1.69 1.38 5.93
CA GLU A 13 -0.67 2.23 5.31
C GLU A 13 -1.04 3.72 5.41
N LEU A 14 -2.30 4.07 5.12
CA LEU A 14 -2.79 5.45 5.31
C LEU A 14 -2.62 5.91 6.76
N PHE A 15 -2.96 5.06 7.72
CA PHE A 15 -2.80 5.34 9.14
C PHE A 15 -1.32 5.56 9.50
N ALA A 16 -0.40 4.75 8.96
CA ALA A 16 1.04 4.96 9.11
C ALA A 16 1.50 6.31 8.55
N TRP A 17 1.00 6.73 7.37
CA TRP A 17 1.33 8.04 6.79
C TRP A 17 0.82 9.22 7.61
N VAL A 18 -0.34 9.10 8.26
CA VAL A 18 -0.85 10.13 9.19
C VAL A 18 0.09 10.29 10.38
N TRP A 19 0.51 9.19 11.00
CA TRP A 19 1.49 9.22 12.09
C TRP A 19 2.88 9.66 11.64
N PHE A 20 3.27 9.34 10.39
CA PHE A 20 4.49 9.85 9.78
C PHE A 20 4.50 11.37 9.71
N LEU A 21 3.38 12.05 9.42
CA LEU A 21 3.35 13.52 9.42
C LEU A 21 3.65 14.11 10.81
N LEU A 22 3.09 13.52 11.87
CA LEU A 22 3.38 13.94 13.25
C LEU A 22 4.83 13.65 13.63
N PHE A 23 5.33 12.45 13.30
CA PHE A 23 6.72 12.08 13.47
C PHE A 23 7.66 13.04 12.74
N ALA A 24 7.38 13.32 11.47
CA ALA A 24 8.19 14.18 10.63
C ALA A 24 8.21 15.61 11.13
N PHE A 25 7.08 16.12 11.64
CA PHE A 25 7.03 17.44 12.29
C PHE A 25 7.98 17.51 13.49
N ILE A 26 7.96 16.52 14.38
CA ILE A 26 8.87 16.45 15.54
C ILE A 26 10.34 16.40 15.08
N VAL A 27 10.66 15.51 14.12
CA VAL A 27 12.03 15.38 13.59
C VAL A 27 12.53 16.69 12.99
N LEU A 28 11.69 17.36 12.18
CA LEU A 28 12.04 18.64 11.54
C LEU A 28 12.17 19.77 12.56
N TRP A 29 11.32 19.81 13.59
CA TRP A 29 11.43 20.78 14.68
C TRP A 29 12.76 20.63 15.42
N TYR A 30 13.07 19.41 15.85
CA TYR A 30 14.28 19.11 16.60
C TYR A 30 15.55 19.07 15.76
N LYS A 31 15.47 19.14 14.42
CA LYS A 31 16.65 19.37 13.57
C LYS A 31 17.41 20.61 14.04
N ASP A 32 16.70 21.71 14.22
CA ASP A 32 17.26 23.03 14.52
C ASP A 32 17.28 23.37 16.03
N HIS A 33 16.68 22.52 16.87
CA HIS A 33 16.58 22.75 18.33
C HIS A 33 17.34 21.70 19.13
N LYS A 34 17.82 22.09 20.32
CA LYS A 34 18.37 21.13 21.29
C LYS A 34 17.27 20.24 21.86
N PHE A 35 17.61 19.00 22.19
CA PHE A 35 16.67 18.03 22.72
C PHE A 35 16.37 18.28 24.20
N ASP A 36 15.13 18.65 24.49
CA ASP A 36 14.52 18.67 25.81
C ASP A 36 13.78 17.34 26.09
N LEU A 37 13.05 17.27 27.21
CA LEU A 37 12.24 16.09 27.56
C LEU A 37 11.10 15.85 26.55
N ASN A 38 10.64 16.90 25.88
CA ASN A 38 9.56 16.80 24.89
C ASN A 38 10.00 16.04 23.63
N PHE A 39 11.30 15.88 23.38
CA PHE A 39 11.79 15.04 22.30
C PHE A 39 11.24 13.60 22.38
N PHE A 40 11.06 13.06 23.59
CA PHE A 40 10.56 11.69 23.79
C PHE A 40 9.11 11.48 23.36
N TRP A 41 8.35 12.55 23.06
CA TRP A 41 7.07 12.42 22.39
C TRP A 41 7.17 11.75 21.03
N ILE A 42 8.36 11.69 20.41
CA ILE A 42 8.61 10.96 19.16
C ILE A 42 8.34 9.45 19.26
N ILE A 43 8.39 8.87 20.47
CA ILE A 43 8.17 7.45 20.72
C ILE A 43 6.76 7.04 20.27
N ILE A 44 5.75 7.86 20.56
CA ILE A 44 4.35 7.56 20.24
C ILE A 44 4.13 7.48 18.73
N PRO A 45 4.37 8.54 17.92
CA PRO A 45 4.13 8.47 16.49
C PRO A 45 5.06 7.46 15.82
N TYR A 46 6.32 7.28 16.27
CA TYR A 46 7.20 6.28 15.69
C TYR A 46 6.73 4.84 15.97
N GLY A 47 6.23 4.56 17.18
CA GLY A 47 5.68 3.25 17.52
C GLY A 47 4.37 2.97 16.80
N MET A 48 3.51 3.99 16.63
CA MET A 48 2.30 3.85 15.81
C MET A 48 2.64 3.54 14.35
N ILE A 49 3.68 4.16 13.77
CA ILE A 49 4.15 3.82 12.41
C ILE A 49 4.64 2.36 12.37
N LEU A 50 5.46 1.95 13.34
CA LEU A 50 6.01 0.59 13.45
C LEU A 50 4.92 -0.48 13.54
N LEU A 51 3.84 -0.23 14.28
CA LEU A 51 2.69 -1.13 14.39
C LEU A 51 1.80 -1.15 13.14
N SER A 52 1.84 -0.10 12.32
CA SER A 52 0.88 0.10 11.24
C SER A 52 1.38 -0.42 9.89
N TYR A 53 2.60 -0.06 9.48
CA TYR A 53 3.13 -0.44 8.16
C TYR A 53 4.66 -0.40 8.10
N GLN A 54 5.31 -1.54 7.81
CA GLN A 54 6.77 -1.65 7.86
C GLN A 54 7.49 -0.70 6.91
N SER A 55 6.99 -0.52 5.69
CA SER A 55 7.65 0.32 4.68
C SER A 55 7.78 1.77 5.14
N VAL A 56 6.72 2.31 5.77
CA VAL A 56 6.75 3.67 6.33
C VAL A 56 7.67 3.73 7.55
N ALA A 57 7.75 2.66 8.35
CA ALA A 57 8.70 2.57 9.46
C ALA A 57 10.15 2.63 8.99
N VAL A 58 10.52 1.87 7.94
CA VAL A 58 11.86 1.91 7.33
C VAL A 58 12.21 3.33 6.88
N PHE A 59 11.30 4.01 6.20
CA PHE A 59 11.53 5.39 5.77
C PHE A 59 11.62 6.37 6.93
N SER A 60 10.83 6.16 7.98
CA SER A 60 10.89 6.94 9.21
C SER A 60 12.25 6.77 9.89
N THR A 61 12.82 5.56 9.90
CA THR A 61 14.18 5.30 10.39
C THR A 61 15.23 5.99 9.53
N ILE A 62 15.11 5.94 8.20
CA ILE A 62 16.01 6.66 7.27
C ILE A 62 15.93 8.17 7.51
N PHE A 63 14.74 8.70 7.79
CA PHE A 63 14.58 10.11 8.10
C PHE A 63 15.19 10.48 9.46
N LEU A 64 14.99 9.63 10.47
CA LEU A 64 15.59 9.79 11.79
C LEU A 64 17.12 9.73 11.75
N LEU A 65 17.68 8.93 10.84
CA LEU A 65 19.13 8.91 10.59
C LEU A 65 19.63 10.29 10.15
N GLY A 66 18.83 11.07 9.41
CA GLY A 66 19.16 12.46 9.08
C GLY A 66 19.38 13.31 10.32
N LEU A 67 18.46 13.20 11.30
CA LEU A 67 18.58 13.86 12.60
C LEU A 67 19.81 13.38 13.38
N PHE A 68 20.07 12.07 13.37
CA PHE A 68 21.23 11.47 14.02
C PHE A 68 22.56 12.03 13.50
N LEU A 69 22.67 12.25 12.18
CA LEU A 69 23.91 12.74 11.58
C LEU A 69 24.24 14.19 11.99
N VAL A 70 23.23 15.05 12.15
CA VAL A 70 23.43 16.48 12.49
C VAL A 70 23.55 16.78 13.98
N LYS A 71 23.15 15.86 14.85
CA LYS A 71 23.13 16.07 16.31
C LYS A 71 24.45 15.70 16.97
N ASP A 72 24.71 16.29 18.14
CA ASP A 72 25.87 15.98 18.97
C ASP A 72 25.74 14.59 19.61
N TRP A 73 26.85 14.02 20.09
CA TRP A 73 26.87 12.65 20.62
C TRP A 73 25.89 12.41 21.79
N SER A 74 25.71 13.40 22.67
CA SER A 74 24.75 13.33 23.78
C SER A 74 23.30 13.23 23.30
N GLU A 75 22.97 13.93 22.22
CA GLU A 75 21.63 13.90 21.61
C GLU A 75 21.43 12.65 20.76
N ARG A 76 22.47 12.16 20.07
CA ARG A 76 22.48 10.87 19.37
C ARG A 76 22.08 9.71 20.28
N ILE A 77 22.60 9.69 21.52
CA ILE A 77 22.23 8.69 22.52
C ILE A 77 20.74 8.77 22.84
N LYS A 78 20.16 9.98 22.95
CA LYS A 78 18.71 10.16 23.16
C LYS A 78 17.89 9.62 21.98
N ILE A 79 18.35 9.80 20.74
CA ILE A 79 17.70 9.20 19.55
C ILE A 79 17.69 7.68 19.64
N ILE A 80 18.84 7.07 19.93
CA ILE A 80 18.97 5.62 20.08
C ILE A 80 18.04 5.13 21.21
N PHE A 81 18.05 5.82 22.35
CA PHE A 81 17.22 5.47 23.49
C PHE A 81 15.72 5.58 23.18
N ALA A 82 15.29 6.63 22.47
CA ALA A 82 13.91 6.76 21.99
C ALA A 82 13.55 5.61 21.03
N GLY A 83 14.45 5.24 20.12
CA GLY A 83 14.26 4.09 19.23
C GLY A 83 14.09 2.77 19.99
N LEU A 84 14.94 2.52 20.99
CA LEU A 84 14.86 1.33 21.86
C LEU A 84 13.57 1.30 22.68
N LEU A 85 13.17 2.42 23.28
CA LEU A 85 11.91 2.52 24.01
C LEU A 85 10.71 2.27 23.08
N THR A 86 10.78 2.74 21.83
CA THR A 86 9.73 2.49 20.84
C THR A 86 9.67 1.00 20.48
N ALA A 87 10.81 0.35 20.25
CA ALA A 87 10.88 -1.08 19.97
C ALA A 87 10.36 -1.93 21.15
N LEU A 88 10.71 -1.56 22.38
CA LEU A 88 10.19 -2.21 23.60
C LEU A 88 8.68 -2.02 23.72
N TRP A 89 8.18 -0.80 23.52
CA TRP A 89 6.74 -0.51 23.59
C TRP A 89 5.93 -1.29 22.54
N THR A 90 6.50 -1.49 21.34
CA THR A 90 5.82 -2.21 20.23
C THR A 90 6.10 -3.72 20.22
N SER A 91 6.99 -4.21 21.10
CA SER A 91 7.49 -5.61 21.10
C SER A 91 6.39 -6.68 21.23
N PHE A 92 5.29 -6.36 21.92
CA PHE A 92 4.16 -7.29 22.09
C PHE A 92 3.53 -7.73 20.76
N TRP A 93 3.65 -6.91 19.70
CA TRP A 93 3.10 -7.21 18.38
C TRP A 93 4.11 -7.91 17.48
N TRP A 94 5.40 -7.56 17.61
CA TRP A 94 6.44 -8.02 16.70
C TRP A 94 6.65 -9.54 16.73
N PHE A 95 6.49 -10.17 17.89
CA PHE A 95 6.69 -11.62 18.01
C PHE A 95 5.71 -12.41 17.13
N ASP A 96 4.40 -12.17 17.31
CA ASP A 96 3.36 -12.82 16.51
C ASP A 96 3.45 -12.44 15.04
N TYR A 97 3.76 -11.16 14.76
CA TYR A 97 3.91 -10.69 13.39
C TYR A 97 5.04 -11.40 12.65
N ILE A 98 6.24 -11.51 13.25
CA ILE A 98 7.39 -12.17 12.62
C ILE A 98 7.11 -13.65 12.41
N PHE A 99 6.56 -14.33 13.42
CA PHE A 99 6.25 -15.76 13.34
C PHE A 99 5.28 -16.04 12.18
N ARG A 100 4.13 -15.34 12.15
CA ARG A 100 3.11 -15.52 11.11
C ARG A 100 3.59 -15.08 9.72
N SER A 101 4.39 -14.02 9.64
CA SER A 101 4.95 -13.56 8.35
C SER A 101 5.96 -14.54 7.78
N SER A 102 6.68 -15.28 8.63
CA SER A 102 7.61 -16.32 8.19
C SER A 102 6.93 -17.58 7.65
N GLU A 103 5.68 -17.81 8.02
CA GLU A 103 4.85 -18.92 7.52
C GLU A 103 4.09 -18.57 6.22
N GLY A 104 3.95 -17.27 5.94
CA GLY A 104 3.24 -16.74 4.77
C GLY A 104 4.12 -16.59 3.52
N SER A 105 3.50 -16.14 2.41
CA SER A 105 4.20 -15.87 1.15
C SER A 105 4.94 -14.52 1.09
N LEU A 106 4.86 -13.72 2.16
CA LEU A 106 5.28 -12.32 2.16
C LEU A 106 6.80 -12.14 1.91
N LEU A 107 7.64 -13.04 2.44
CA LEU A 107 9.10 -12.98 2.30
C LEU A 107 9.61 -13.36 0.90
N GLU A 108 8.76 -13.96 0.07
CA GLU A 108 9.11 -14.37 -1.30
C GLU A 108 8.69 -13.31 -2.34
N LEU A 109 7.84 -12.36 -1.94
CA LEU A 109 7.32 -11.30 -2.79
C LEU A 109 8.36 -10.18 -2.96
N GLN A 110 9.23 -10.32 -3.95
CA GLN A 110 10.19 -9.27 -4.31
C GLN A 110 9.51 -8.10 -5.04
N GLN A 111 8.78 -7.27 -4.30
CA GLN A 111 7.93 -6.19 -4.82
C GLN A 111 8.70 -5.15 -5.63
N ALA A 112 9.96 -4.87 -5.27
CA ALA A 112 10.78 -3.93 -6.03
C ALA A 112 11.14 -4.42 -7.45
N LYS A 113 10.94 -5.71 -7.78
CA LYS A 113 11.08 -6.22 -9.16
C LYS A 113 10.11 -5.54 -10.13
N TRP A 114 9.02 -4.95 -9.64
CA TRP A 114 8.06 -4.21 -10.47
C TRP A 114 8.70 -3.02 -11.19
N LEU A 115 9.74 -2.43 -10.59
CA LEU A 115 10.53 -1.35 -11.21
C LEU A 115 11.27 -1.80 -12.49
N TRP A 116 11.37 -3.11 -12.73
CA TRP A 116 12.02 -3.69 -13.91
C TRP A 116 11.04 -4.26 -14.94
N ASN A 117 9.75 -4.31 -14.59
CA ASN A 117 8.71 -4.78 -15.49
C ASN A 117 8.03 -3.60 -16.18
N PHE A 118 8.19 -3.49 -17.50
CA PHE A 118 7.59 -2.42 -18.31
C PHE A 118 6.34 -2.87 -19.07
N SER A 119 5.63 -3.90 -18.59
CA SER A 119 4.32 -4.24 -19.13
C SER A 119 3.34 -3.06 -18.99
N TYR A 120 2.27 -3.09 -19.79
CA TYR A 120 1.25 -2.03 -19.82
C TYR A 120 0.74 -1.65 -18.42
N ASP A 121 0.53 -2.65 -17.55
CA ASP A 121 0.00 -2.46 -16.19
C ASP A 121 0.96 -1.69 -15.27
N PHE A 122 2.27 -1.78 -15.50
CA PHE A 122 3.30 -1.14 -14.68
C PHE A 122 3.94 0.09 -15.33
N LEU A 123 3.60 0.39 -16.58
CA LEU A 123 4.23 1.47 -17.35
C LEU A 123 4.08 2.83 -16.67
N VAL A 124 2.87 3.15 -16.19
CA VAL A 124 2.60 4.41 -15.48
C VAL A 124 3.43 4.50 -14.20
N THR A 125 3.45 3.45 -13.39
CA THR A 125 4.22 3.39 -12.14
C THR A 125 5.71 3.58 -12.37
N ASN A 126 6.27 2.97 -13.43
CA ASN A 126 7.67 3.13 -13.81
C ASN A 126 8.01 4.55 -14.27
N ILE A 127 7.14 5.18 -15.06
CA ILE A 127 7.31 6.57 -15.49
C ILE A 127 7.31 7.49 -14.26
N ILE A 128 6.34 7.33 -13.36
CA ILE A 128 6.25 8.13 -12.13
C ILE A 128 7.47 7.90 -11.23
N SER A 129 7.95 6.65 -11.17
CA SER A 129 9.16 6.26 -10.42
C SER A 129 10.45 6.83 -11.00
N PHE A 130 10.44 7.35 -12.23
CA PHE A 130 11.53 8.16 -12.77
C PHE A 130 11.33 9.66 -12.48
N ILE A 131 10.11 10.16 -12.72
CA ILE A 131 9.78 11.58 -12.62
C ILE A 131 9.91 12.10 -11.18
N ILE A 132 9.33 11.41 -10.20
CA ILE A 132 9.29 11.89 -8.80
C ILE A 132 10.69 12.02 -8.20
N PRO A 133 11.57 10.99 -8.24
CA PRO A 133 12.94 11.13 -7.76
C PRO A 133 13.71 12.25 -8.48
N LEU A 134 13.53 12.40 -9.79
CA LEU A 134 14.17 13.46 -10.57
C LEU A 134 13.73 14.86 -10.07
N ILE A 135 12.42 15.07 -9.87
CA ILE A 135 11.90 16.32 -9.31
C ILE A 135 12.52 16.59 -7.93
N LEU A 136 12.60 15.57 -7.06
CA LEU A 136 13.20 15.72 -5.75
C LEU A 136 14.69 16.09 -5.82
N ILE A 137 15.47 15.46 -6.70
CA ILE A 137 16.89 15.81 -6.92
C ILE A 137 17.02 17.27 -7.40
N VAL A 138 16.18 17.70 -8.35
CA VAL A 138 16.21 19.07 -8.88
C VAL A 138 15.82 20.10 -7.82
N ILE A 139 14.76 19.86 -7.06
CA ILE A 139 14.33 20.74 -5.96
C ILE A 139 15.41 20.79 -4.88
N PHE A 140 15.96 19.63 -4.51
CA PHE A 140 17.04 19.57 -3.54
C PHE A 140 18.28 20.33 -4.01
N TYR A 141 18.65 20.26 -5.30
CA TYR A 141 19.76 21.04 -5.84
C TYR A 141 19.59 22.54 -5.62
N PHE A 142 18.40 23.08 -5.92
CA PHE A 142 18.12 24.50 -5.68
C PHE A 142 18.11 24.82 -4.18
N TYR A 143 17.59 23.93 -3.35
CA TYR A 143 17.54 24.10 -1.90
C TYR A 143 18.96 24.11 -1.31
N PHE A 144 19.80 23.16 -1.68
CA PHE A 144 21.20 23.07 -1.28
C PHE A 144 21.99 24.32 -1.67
N LYS A 145 21.70 24.94 -2.82
CA LYS A 145 22.34 26.20 -3.22
C LYS A 145 22.02 27.35 -2.25
N GLN A 146 20.87 27.31 -1.57
CA GLN A 146 20.42 28.33 -0.62
C GLN A 146 20.81 28.00 0.84
N GLU A 147 20.65 26.75 1.26
CA GLU A 147 20.85 26.29 2.65
C GLU A 147 21.82 25.09 2.72
N ARG A 148 23.11 25.34 2.46
CA ARG A 148 24.15 24.28 2.39
C ARG A 148 24.31 23.49 3.69
N GLU A 149 24.10 24.14 4.83
CA GLU A 149 24.28 23.56 6.17
C GLU A 149 23.35 22.35 6.41
N ASN A 150 22.21 22.30 5.72
CA ASN A 150 21.22 21.23 5.88
C ASN A 150 21.53 19.96 5.06
N PHE A 151 22.63 19.94 4.30
CA PHE A 151 22.97 18.79 3.45
C PHE A 151 23.08 17.48 4.23
N LEU A 152 23.77 17.50 5.38
CA LEU A 152 24.03 16.30 6.16
C LEU A 152 22.72 15.66 6.65
N PHE A 153 21.74 16.48 7.05
CA PHE A 153 20.41 16.04 7.47
C PHE A 153 19.65 15.34 6.34
N PHE A 154 19.68 15.88 5.12
CA PHE A 154 18.97 15.30 3.98
C PHE A 154 19.74 14.18 3.28
N SER A 155 21.01 13.96 3.61
CA SER A 155 21.86 12.98 2.94
C SER A 155 21.32 11.54 2.92
N PRO A 156 20.68 10.99 3.99
CA PRO A 156 20.11 9.65 3.93
C PRO A 156 18.93 9.55 2.96
N ILE A 157 18.10 10.61 2.90
CA ILE A 157 16.97 10.68 1.97
C ILE A 157 17.49 10.75 0.54
N LEU A 158 18.52 11.57 0.26
CA LEU A 158 19.11 11.65 -1.07
C LEU A 158 19.75 10.35 -1.51
N LEU A 159 20.45 9.66 -0.61
CA LEU A 159 20.98 8.34 -0.89
C LEU A 159 19.85 7.38 -1.29
N LEU A 160 18.75 7.36 -0.54
CA LEU A 160 17.59 6.54 -0.87
C LEU A 160 16.99 6.90 -2.24
N VAL A 161 16.86 8.20 -2.55
CA VAL A 161 16.35 8.72 -3.83
C VAL A 161 17.24 8.27 -4.99
N ILE A 162 18.57 8.37 -4.84
CA ILE A 162 19.53 7.94 -5.86
C ILE A 162 19.46 6.42 -6.05
N LEU A 163 19.44 5.65 -4.96
CA LEU A 163 19.31 4.19 -5.03
C LEU A 163 18.01 3.77 -5.71
N PHE A 164 16.90 4.46 -5.44
CA PHE A 164 15.61 4.20 -6.05
C PHE A 164 15.60 4.59 -7.54
N PHE A 165 16.12 5.78 -7.87
CA PHE A 165 16.21 6.28 -9.25
C PHE A 165 17.05 5.37 -10.14
N LEU A 166 18.17 4.86 -9.60
CA LEU A 166 19.03 3.87 -10.27
C LEU A 166 18.50 2.43 -10.14
N ARG A 167 17.35 2.23 -9.49
CA ARG A 167 16.69 0.93 -9.26
C ARG A 167 17.52 -0.09 -8.47
N ILE A 168 18.55 0.38 -7.75
CA ILE A 168 19.43 -0.44 -6.92
C ILE A 168 18.69 -0.98 -5.69
N VAL A 169 17.60 -0.32 -5.26
CA VAL A 169 16.76 -0.77 -4.13
C VAL A 169 16.30 -2.21 -4.26
N GLY A 170 16.11 -2.74 -5.48
CA GLY A 170 15.72 -4.13 -5.72
C GLY A 170 16.77 -5.18 -5.31
N PHE A 171 18.01 -4.77 -5.06
CA PHE A 171 19.10 -5.65 -4.62
C PHE A 171 19.37 -5.57 -3.11
N ILE A 172 18.77 -4.61 -2.40
CA ILE A 172 19.01 -4.39 -0.97
C ILE A 172 17.93 -5.15 -0.18
N PRO A 173 18.28 -6.11 0.70
CA PRO A 173 17.30 -7.03 1.31
C PRO A 173 16.10 -6.36 2.00
N ILE A 174 16.31 -5.26 2.72
CA ILE A 174 15.21 -4.56 3.42
C ILE A 174 14.37 -3.73 2.43
N LEU A 175 14.98 -3.22 1.36
CA LEU A 175 14.33 -2.30 0.42
C LEU A 175 13.65 -3.02 -0.74
N ARG A 176 14.10 -4.23 -1.10
CA ARG A 176 13.55 -5.00 -2.21
C ARG A 176 12.13 -5.51 -1.96
N GLU A 177 11.74 -5.60 -0.69
CA GLU A 177 10.42 -6.04 -0.24
C GLU A 177 9.41 -4.89 -0.18
N ILE A 178 9.81 -3.64 -0.49
CA ILE A 178 8.94 -2.47 -0.41
C ILE A 178 8.38 -2.14 -1.81
N PHE A 179 7.05 -2.02 -1.92
CA PHE A 179 6.38 -1.51 -3.12
C PHE A 179 6.88 -0.12 -3.53
N PRO A 180 6.88 0.23 -4.83
CA PRO A 180 7.23 1.57 -5.31
C PRO A 180 6.39 2.69 -4.68
N ASP A 181 5.09 2.47 -4.48
CA ASP A 181 4.13 3.47 -3.98
C ASP A 181 4.61 4.18 -2.69
N PRO A 182 4.97 3.48 -1.60
CA PRO A 182 5.55 4.08 -0.41
C PRO A 182 6.75 5.02 -0.67
N TYR A 183 7.67 4.66 -1.56
CA TYR A 183 8.81 5.53 -1.91
C TYR A 183 8.33 6.83 -2.52
N LEU A 184 7.37 6.75 -3.44
CA LEU A 184 6.83 7.90 -4.14
C LEU A 184 6.11 8.85 -3.18
N PHE A 185 5.38 8.33 -2.19
CA PHE A 185 4.79 9.16 -1.13
C PHE A 185 5.85 9.81 -0.25
N PHE A 186 6.88 9.06 0.16
CA PHE A 186 8.00 9.60 0.95
C PHE A 186 8.71 10.74 0.21
N PHE A 187 9.04 10.53 -1.07
CA PHE A 187 9.69 11.55 -1.89
C PHE A 187 8.79 12.75 -2.16
N SER A 188 7.49 12.52 -2.40
CA SER A 188 6.51 13.60 -2.58
C SER A 188 6.40 14.48 -1.34
N PHE A 189 6.46 13.90 -0.13
CA PHE A 189 6.52 14.67 1.11
C PHE A 189 7.73 15.62 1.12
N PHE A 190 8.94 15.13 0.79
CA PHE A 190 10.13 15.98 0.76
C PHE A 190 10.14 16.98 -0.38
N ILE A 191 9.57 16.64 -1.54
CA ILE A 191 9.33 17.59 -2.63
C ILE A 191 8.53 18.78 -2.10
N VAL A 192 7.38 18.53 -1.46
CA VAL A 192 6.53 19.58 -0.91
C VAL A 192 7.25 20.35 0.19
N TYR A 193 7.87 19.67 1.15
CA TYR A 193 8.58 20.32 2.26
C TYR A 193 9.70 21.25 1.77
N LEU A 194 10.60 20.75 0.90
CA LEU A 194 11.72 21.54 0.38
C LEU A 194 11.20 22.67 -0.51
N PHE A 195 10.17 22.40 -1.32
CA PHE A 195 9.55 23.42 -2.15
C PHE A 195 9.02 24.60 -1.33
N LEU A 196 8.34 24.33 -0.21
CA LEU A 196 7.82 25.38 0.68
C LEU A 196 8.93 26.17 1.39
N ARG A 197 10.13 25.60 1.54
CA ARG A 197 11.30 26.26 2.13
C ARG A 197 12.12 27.07 1.12
N LEU A 198 11.91 26.87 -0.18
CA LEU A 198 12.68 27.55 -1.22
C LEU A 198 12.29 29.03 -1.35
N ASP A 199 13.29 29.92 -1.40
CA ASP A 199 13.08 31.27 -1.91
C ASP A 199 13.00 31.25 -3.43
N LEU A 200 11.76 31.26 -3.96
CA LEU A 200 11.48 31.21 -5.39
C LEU A 200 12.11 32.38 -6.16
N LYS A 201 12.43 33.51 -5.51
CA LYS A 201 13.07 34.66 -6.19
C LYS A 201 14.49 34.33 -6.66
N LYS A 202 15.15 33.37 -6.03
CA LYS A 202 16.53 32.95 -6.34
C LYS A 202 16.59 31.84 -7.40
N ILE A 203 15.45 31.32 -7.85
CA ILE A 203 15.36 30.23 -8.82
C ILE A 203 15.13 30.81 -10.22
N PRO A 204 15.85 30.35 -11.26
CA PRO A 204 15.54 30.74 -12.64
C PRO A 204 14.09 30.36 -12.96
N PHE A 205 13.32 31.31 -13.49
CA PHE A 205 11.88 31.16 -13.77
C PHE A 205 10.98 30.99 -12.53
N GLY A 206 11.47 31.26 -11.32
CA GLY A 206 10.70 31.05 -10.08
C GLY A 206 9.36 31.79 -10.00
N LYS A 207 9.20 32.90 -10.74
CA LYS A 207 7.92 33.63 -10.87
C LYS A 207 6.83 32.83 -11.61
N PHE A 208 7.21 31.89 -12.48
CA PHE A 208 6.29 31.07 -13.28
C PHE A 208 5.89 29.77 -12.58
N ILE A 209 6.64 29.36 -11.56
CA ILE A 209 6.39 28.10 -10.84
C ILE A 209 4.98 28.04 -10.22
N PRO A 210 4.46 29.07 -9.53
CA PRO A 210 3.09 29.02 -9.00
C PRO A 210 2.04 28.85 -10.10
N PHE A 211 2.22 29.52 -11.24
CA PHE A 211 1.34 29.37 -12.40
C PHE A 211 1.39 27.94 -12.96
N LEU A 212 2.58 27.36 -13.08
CA LEU A 212 2.75 25.97 -13.51
C LEU A 212 2.08 24.98 -12.55
N LEU A 213 2.19 25.19 -11.22
CA LEU A 213 1.52 24.36 -10.23
C LEU A 213 0.00 24.45 -10.35
N CYS A 214 -0.57 25.65 -10.53
CA CYS A 214 -1.99 25.81 -10.80
C CYS A 214 -2.43 25.06 -12.06
N LEU A 215 -1.62 25.13 -13.13
CA LEU A 215 -1.89 24.42 -14.38
C LEU A 215 -1.83 22.90 -14.20
N ILE A 216 -0.86 22.38 -13.44
CA ILE A 216 -0.76 20.96 -13.10
C ILE A 216 -1.98 20.52 -12.29
N VAL A 217 -2.36 21.27 -11.24
CA VAL A 217 -3.54 20.95 -10.42
C VAL A 217 -4.80 20.96 -11.28
N PHE A 218 -4.97 21.97 -12.13
CA PHE A 218 -6.09 22.04 -13.07
C PHE A 218 -6.12 20.81 -13.99
N PHE A 219 -4.98 20.44 -14.57
CA PHE A 219 -4.88 19.27 -15.45
C PHE A 219 -5.16 17.96 -14.71
N VAL A 220 -4.66 17.81 -13.47
CA VAL A 220 -4.91 16.63 -12.63
C VAL A 220 -6.40 16.52 -12.28
N VAL A 221 -7.06 17.63 -11.94
CA VAL A 221 -8.51 17.66 -11.69
C VAL A 221 -9.27 17.30 -12.97
N LEU A 222 -8.88 17.86 -14.12
CA LEU A 222 -9.51 17.58 -15.40
C LEU A 222 -9.38 16.10 -15.77
N VAL A 223 -8.18 15.54 -15.71
CA VAL A 223 -7.95 14.09 -15.89
C VAL A 223 -8.76 13.29 -14.89
N SER A 224 -8.79 13.69 -13.62
CA SER A 224 -9.58 12.99 -12.60
C SER A 224 -11.07 12.98 -12.94
N LEU A 225 -11.63 14.06 -13.47
CA LEU A 225 -13.05 14.11 -13.86
C LEU A 225 -13.37 13.22 -15.06
N PHE A 226 -12.45 13.11 -16.03
CA PHE A 226 -12.67 12.28 -17.23
C PHE A 226 -12.34 10.80 -17.03
N TYR A 227 -11.34 10.47 -16.20
CA TYR A 227 -10.82 9.11 -16.04
C TYR A 227 -11.16 8.45 -14.70
N THR A 228 -11.54 9.23 -13.68
CA THR A 228 -12.02 8.66 -12.42
C THR A 228 -13.54 8.71 -12.46
N PRO A 229 -14.24 7.57 -12.59
CA PRO A 229 -15.69 7.59 -12.46
C PRO A 229 -16.04 8.17 -11.09
N LEU A 230 -16.76 9.30 -11.08
CA LEU A 230 -17.46 9.79 -9.89
C LEU A 230 -18.27 8.61 -9.38
N PHE A 231 -17.88 8.03 -8.24
CA PHE A 231 -18.42 6.78 -7.68
C PHE A 231 -19.74 6.38 -8.33
N ILE A 232 -19.66 5.59 -9.42
CA ILE A 232 -20.86 5.21 -10.18
C ILE A 232 -21.52 4.13 -9.33
N VAL A 233 -22.38 4.66 -8.46
CA VAL A 233 -23.65 4.17 -7.97
C VAL A 233 -23.63 2.82 -7.24
N PRO A 234 -23.95 2.79 -5.92
CA PRO A 234 -24.34 1.58 -5.18
C PRO A 234 -25.60 0.84 -5.72
N ASN A 235 -26.01 1.13 -6.96
CA ASN A 235 -27.17 0.53 -7.62
C ASN A 235 -26.80 -0.26 -8.88
N ASP A 236 -25.52 -0.58 -9.10
CA ASP A 236 -25.18 -1.55 -10.13
C ASP A 236 -25.93 -2.88 -9.84
N PRO A 237 -26.71 -3.39 -10.80
CA PRO A 237 -27.57 -4.54 -10.57
C PRO A 237 -26.76 -5.82 -10.29
N ILE A 238 -25.53 -5.94 -10.81
CA ILE A 238 -24.66 -7.09 -10.54
C ILE A 238 -24.16 -7.05 -9.10
N ILE A 239 -23.76 -5.87 -8.61
CA ILE A 239 -23.32 -5.71 -7.21
C ILE A 239 -24.48 -5.98 -6.26
N LYS A 240 -25.68 -5.45 -6.55
CA LYS A 240 -26.88 -5.69 -5.74
C LYS A 240 -27.27 -7.16 -5.68
N ASP A 241 -27.24 -7.85 -6.82
CA ASP A 241 -27.51 -9.29 -6.91
C ASP A 241 -26.49 -10.08 -6.08
N ALA A 242 -25.21 -9.75 -6.19
CA ALA A 242 -24.16 -10.40 -5.41
C ALA A 242 -24.30 -10.14 -3.89
N LEU A 243 -24.69 -8.93 -3.48
CA LEU A 243 -24.92 -8.59 -2.06
C LEU A 243 -26.17 -9.29 -1.51
N ASP A 244 -27.26 -9.35 -2.28
CA ASP A 244 -28.46 -10.11 -1.91
C ASP A 244 -28.10 -11.59 -1.72
N LEU A 245 -27.37 -12.19 -2.66
CA LEU A 245 -26.91 -13.58 -2.56
C LEU A 245 -25.98 -13.79 -1.35
N ALA A 246 -25.06 -12.86 -1.08
CA ALA A 246 -24.19 -12.94 0.08
C ALA A 246 -24.96 -12.98 1.41
N SER A 247 -26.12 -12.32 1.50
CA SER A 247 -26.95 -12.37 2.72
C SER A 247 -27.52 -13.76 3.04
N TYR A 248 -27.51 -14.69 2.08
CA TYR A 248 -27.91 -16.09 2.28
C TYR A 248 -26.73 -17.02 2.59
N ALA A 249 -25.49 -16.53 2.52
CA ALA A 249 -24.32 -17.29 2.95
C ALA A 249 -24.29 -17.38 4.47
N ASN A 250 -23.92 -18.54 5.00
CA ASN A 250 -23.85 -18.80 6.44
C ASN A 250 -22.40 -18.97 6.93
N ASP A 251 -21.48 -19.31 6.04
CA ASP A 251 -20.09 -19.66 6.35
C ASP A 251 -19.12 -18.70 5.60
N GLY A 252 -17.96 -19.19 5.19
CA GLY A 252 -17.03 -18.43 4.36
C GLY A 252 -17.48 -18.33 2.91
N LEU A 253 -17.43 -17.14 2.32
CA LEU A 253 -17.82 -16.87 0.94
C LEU A 253 -16.58 -16.75 0.04
N PHE A 254 -16.51 -17.60 -0.98
CA PHE A 254 -15.52 -17.50 -2.04
C PHE A 254 -16.12 -16.84 -3.29
N LEU A 255 -15.35 -16.00 -3.97
CA LEU A 255 -15.76 -15.42 -5.26
C LEU A 255 -15.07 -16.18 -6.39
N LEU A 256 -15.86 -16.82 -7.26
CA LEU A 256 -15.36 -17.54 -8.43
C LEU A 256 -15.99 -16.96 -9.70
N GLY A 257 -15.18 -16.36 -10.56
CA GLY A 257 -15.68 -15.85 -11.82
C GLY A 257 -14.89 -14.67 -12.36
N ASN A 258 -15.04 -14.44 -13.67
CA ASN A 258 -14.54 -13.24 -14.31
C ASN A 258 -15.63 -12.18 -14.24
N PHE A 259 -15.72 -11.50 -13.09
CA PHE A 259 -16.69 -10.44 -12.92
C PHE A 259 -16.35 -9.27 -13.86
N GLU A 260 -17.37 -8.68 -14.49
CA GLU A 260 -17.17 -7.54 -15.39
C GLU A 260 -16.48 -6.37 -14.68
N ARG A 261 -15.85 -5.46 -15.45
CA ARG A 261 -15.06 -4.31 -14.94
C ARG A 261 -15.79 -3.42 -13.92
N VAL A 262 -17.11 -3.54 -13.80
CA VAL A 262 -17.94 -2.78 -12.86
C VAL A 262 -17.91 -3.39 -11.45
N PHE A 263 -17.67 -4.69 -11.32
CA PHE A 263 -17.61 -5.39 -10.04
C PHE A 263 -16.18 -5.42 -9.51
N TYR A 264 -15.92 -4.58 -8.50
CA TYR A 264 -14.61 -4.51 -7.87
C TYR A 264 -14.53 -5.47 -6.68
N SER A 265 -14.05 -6.69 -6.94
CA SER A 265 -14.00 -7.82 -6.00
C SER A 265 -13.39 -7.47 -4.65
N ASN A 266 -12.31 -6.69 -4.60
CA ASN A 266 -11.66 -6.32 -3.34
C ASN A 266 -12.56 -5.46 -2.43
N ALA A 267 -13.37 -4.55 -2.98
CA ALA A 267 -14.33 -3.80 -2.16
C ALA A 267 -15.46 -4.71 -1.68
N PHE A 268 -15.94 -5.62 -2.52
CA PHE A 268 -16.95 -6.60 -2.12
C PHE A 268 -16.44 -7.48 -0.98
N LEU A 269 -15.25 -8.06 -1.12
CA LEU A 269 -14.60 -8.90 -0.10
C LEU A 269 -14.29 -8.13 1.20
N SER A 270 -14.15 -6.80 1.13
CA SER A 270 -13.98 -5.95 2.32
C SER A 270 -15.32 -5.59 2.99
N TYR A 271 -16.41 -5.55 2.22
CA TYR A 271 -17.74 -5.18 2.69
C TYR A 271 -18.45 -6.35 3.38
N ILE A 272 -18.42 -7.54 2.77
CA ILE A 272 -19.15 -8.71 3.28
C ILE A 272 -18.81 -9.15 4.71
N PRO A 273 -17.55 -9.04 5.20
CA PRO A 273 -17.26 -9.41 6.58
C PRO A 273 -17.81 -8.40 7.59
N ILE A 274 -17.98 -7.15 7.19
CA ILE A 274 -18.49 -6.07 8.05
C ILE A 274 -20.02 -6.13 8.12
N GLU A 275 -20.68 -6.24 6.96
CA GLU A 275 -22.14 -6.20 6.88
C GLU A 275 -22.78 -7.54 7.27
N TYR A 276 -22.20 -8.65 6.80
CA TYR A 276 -22.81 -9.98 6.91
C TYR A 276 -22.03 -10.94 7.81
N ASN A 277 -20.94 -10.48 8.44
CA ASN A 277 -20.08 -11.31 9.30
C ASN A 277 -19.52 -12.57 8.61
N LEU A 278 -19.34 -12.51 7.29
CA LEU A 278 -18.81 -13.62 6.48
C LEU A 278 -17.28 -13.60 6.48
N THR A 279 -16.68 -14.79 6.45
CA THR A 279 -15.23 -14.93 6.25
C THR A 279 -14.91 -15.17 4.77
N THR A 280 -13.66 -14.91 4.36
CA THR A 280 -13.21 -15.22 3.00
C THR A 280 -12.01 -16.17 3.09
N PRO A 281 -11.91 -17.20 2.23
CA PRO A 281 -10.80 -18.17 2.28
C PRO A 281 -9.41 -17.55 2.08
N TYR A 282 -9.34 -16.40 1.41
CA TYR A 282 -8.13 -15.60 1.21
C TYR A 282 -7.81 -14.64 2.36
N GLY A 283 -8.78 -14.41 3.26
CA GLY A 283 -8.73 -13.31 4.21
C GLY A 283 -8.67 -11.94 3.53
N TRP A 284 -8.27 -10.93 4.31
CA TRP A 284 -8.14 -9.54 3.85
C TRP A 284 -6.79 -9.27 3.17
N TYR A 285 -5.85 -10.20 3.34
CA TYR A 285 -4.45 -10.05 2.97
C TYR A 285 -3.94 -11.39 2.40
N PRO A 286 -4.11 -11.63 1.10
CA PRO A 286 -3.68 -12.87 0.44
C PRO A 286 -2.16 -13.09 0.45
N GLU A 287 -1.38 -12.14 0.96
CA GLU A 287 0.06 -12.28 1.17
C GLU A 287 0.39 -13.11 2.42
N TYR A 288 -0.48 -13.13 3.44
CA TYR A 288 -0.27 -13.89 4.68
C TYR A 288 -0.73 -15.35 4.58
N ILE A 289 -1.41 -15.75 3.51
CA ILE A 289 -1.67 -17.18 3.29
C ILE A 289 -0.38 -17.91 2.89
N PRO A 290 -0.18 -19.18 3.31
CA PRO A 290 0.96 -19.97 2.89
C PRO A 290 1.03 -20.09 1.36
N LEU A 291 2.24 -20.05 0.80
CA LEU A 291 2.45 -20.07 -0.66
C LEU A 291 1.72 -21.23 -1.33
N ARG A 292 1.83 -22.44 -0.77
CA ARG A 292 1.15 -23.64 -1.28
C ARG A 292 -0.37 -23.45 -1.38
N LYS A 293 -0.99 -22.75 -0.43
CA LYS A 293 -2.43 -22.44 -0.47
C LYS A 293 -2.74 -21.39 -1.54
N LYS A 294 -1.87 -20.38 -1.70
CA LYS A 294 -1.96 -19.36 -2.76
C LYS A 294 -1.88 -19.96 -4.17
N GLU A 295 -0.97 -20.90 -4.39
CA GLU A 295 -0.84 -21.62 -5.66
C GLU A 295 -2.10 -22.42 -5.98
N LYS A 296 -2.69 -23.12 -5.00
CA LYS A 296 -3.98 -23.82 -5.18
C LYS A 296 -5.10 -22.89 -5.63
N PHE A 297 -5.16 -21.69 -5.09
CA PHE A 297 -6.13 -20.69 -5.55
C PHE A 297 -5.88 -20.21 -6.98
N GLN A 298 -4.61 -20.06 -7.39
CA GLN A 298 -4.27 -19.75 -8.79
C GLN A 298 -4.70 -20.90 -9.72
N PHE A 299 -4.38 -22.15 -9.35
CA PHE A 299 -4.83 -23.32 -10.10
C PHE A 299 -6.35 -23.41 -10.18
N LEU A 300 -7.07 -23.05 -9.12
CA LEU A 300 -8.54 -23.03 -9.14
C LEU A 300 -9.07 -22.05 -10.20
N LEU A 301 -8.45 -20.86 -10.32
CA LEU A 301 -8.81 -19.88 -11.35
C LEU A 301 -8.45 -20.36 -12.76
N ASP A 302 -7.29 -21.00 -12.93
CA ASP A 302 -6.88 -21.57 -14.22
C ASP A 302 -7.86 -22.66 -14.66
N LYS A 303 -8.22 -23.56 -13.74
CA LYS A 303 -9.20 -24.62 -13.97
C LYS A 303 -10.59 -24.09 -14.30
N PHE A 304 -10.96 -22.95 -13.73
CA PHE A 304 -12.20 -22.25 -14.07
C PHE A 304 -12.19 -21.69 -15.48
N GLN A 305 -11.05 -21.14 -15.92
CA GLN A 305 -10.89 -20.67 -17.29
C GLN A 305 -10.86 -21.83 -18.31
N GLU A 306 -10.28 -22.97 -17.94
CA GLU A 306 -10.28 -24.21 -18.73
C GLU A 306 -11.64 -24.90 -18.78
N GLY A 307 -12.54 -24.61 -17.83
CA GLY A 307 -13.83 -25.28 -17.69
C GLY A 307 -13.75 -26.70 -17.10
N ASP A 308 -12.68 -27.01 -16.37
CA ASP A 308 -12.43 -28.31 -15.74
C ASP A 308 -13.19 -28.45 -14.42
N CYS A 309 -14.40 -29.01 -14.49
CA CYS A 309 -15.29 -29.17 -13.33
C CYS A 309 -14.70 -30.04 -12.21
N ASN A 310 -13.98 -31.11 -12.57
CA ASN A 310 -13.44 -32.05 -11.58
C ASN A 310 -12.28 -31.43 -10.81
N GLY A 311 -11.35 -30.76 -11.52
CA GLY A 311 -10.25 -30.06 -10.88
C GLY A 311 -10.72 -28.94 -9.95
N ILE A 312 -11.83 -28.28 -10.29
CA ILE A 312 -12.46 -27.27 -9.42
C ILE A 312 -13.03 -27.89 -8.15
N LEU A 313 -13.81 -28.96 -8.28
CA LEU A 313 -14.41 -29.64 -7.14
C LEU A 313 -13.34 -30.15 -6.16
N GLU A 314 -12.27 -30.74 -6.68
CA GLU A 314 -11.13 -31.20 -5.89
C GLU A 314 -10.48 -30.04 -5.13
N LEU A 315 -10.17 -28.93 -5.83
CA LEU A 315 -9.53 -27.77 -5.21
C LEU A 315 -10.44 -27.05 -4.21
N LEU A 316 -11.75 -26.96 -4.46
CA LEU A 316 -12.70 -26.35 -3.51
C LEU A 316 -12.77 -27.15 -2.21
N HIS A 317 -12.82 -28.49 -2.32
CA HIS A 317 -12.79 -29.38 -1.16
C HIS A 317 -11.45 -29.30 -0.41
N GLU A 318 -10.31 -29.32 -1.13
CA GLU A 318 -8.98 -29.18 -0.52
C GLU A 318 -8.75 -27.83 0.18
N LEU A 319 -9.42 -26.77 -0.29
CA LEU A 319 -9.34 -25.43 0.29
C LEU A 319 -10.37 -25.19 1.40
N GLU A 320 -11.21 -26.20 1.70
CA GLU A 320 -12.30 -26.15 2.67
C GLU A 320 -13.29 -25.00 2.37
N ILE A 321 -13.50 -24.72 1.09
CA ILE A 321 -14.49 -23.74 0.65
C ILE A 321 -15.84 -24.44 0.67
N LYS A 322 -16.81 -23.89 1.39
CA LYS A 322 -18.17 -24.44 1.52
C LYS A 322 -19.23 -23.69 0.71
N GLU A 323 -19.02 -22.39 0.52
CA GLU A 323 -19.95 -21.53 -0.19
C GLU A 323 -19.20 -20.68 -1.20
N THR A 324 -19.66 -20.73 -2.46
CA THR A 324 -19.05 -19.97 -3.55
C THR A 324 -20.11 -19.13 -4.25
N LEU A 325 -19.79 -17.86 -4.49
CA LEU A 325 -20.55 -16.99 -5.37
C LEU A 325 -19.92 -17.05 -6.76
N VAL A 326 -20.69 -17.58 -7.71
CA VAL A 326 -20.27 -17.75 -9.10
C VAL A 326 -20.95 -16.73 -9.99
N TYR A 327 -20.17 -15.98 -10.76
CA TYR A 327 -20.70 -15.12 -11.82
C TYR A 327 -21.08 -15.97 -13.05
N LYS A 328 -22.32 -15.81 -13.54
CA LYS A 328 -22.96 -16.65 -14.59
C LYS A 328 -23.14 -18.12 -14.17
N CYS A 329 -24.38 -18.47 -13.86
CA CYS A 329 -24.75 -19.79 -13.34
C CYS A 329 -24.61 -20.96 -14.33
N GLU A 330 -24.37 -20.70 -15.62
CA GLU A 330 -24.21 -21.76 -16.64
C GLU A 330 -23.06 -22.72 -16.29
N PHE A 331 -21.97 -22.18 -15.73
CA PHE A 331 -20.85 -22.98 -15.25
C PHE A 331 -21.28 -23.97 -14.15
N VAL A 332 -22.09 -23.48 -13.21
CA VAL A 332 -22.59 -24.23 -12.06
C VAL A 332 -23.47 -25.40 -12.50
N GLU A 333 -24.39 -25.14 -13.43
CA GLU A 333 -25.27 -26.16 -13.99
C GLU A 333 -24.48 -27.23 -14.75
N ARG A 334 -23.49 -26.82 -15.56
CA ARG A 334 -22.63 -27.75 -16.30
C ARG A 334 -21.81 -28.65 -15.40
N CYS A 335 -21.32 -28.12 -14.27
CA CYS A 335 -20.51 -28.88 -13.32
C CYS A 335 -21.33 -29.65 -12.28
N GLY A 336 -22.67 -29.60 -12.34
CA GLY A 336 -23.54 -30.33 -11.42
C GLY A 336 -23.44 -29.87 -9.96
N LEU A 337 -23.04 -28.62 -9.72
CA LEU A 337 -22.92 -28.05 -8.38
C LEU A 337 -24.30 -27.70 -7.81
N GLU A 338 -24.49 -27.86 -6.50
CA GLU A 338 -25.75 -27.57 -5.84
C GLU A 338 -25.97 -26.05 -5.70
N ILE A 339 -27.04 -25.54 -6.28
CA ILE A 339 -27.42 -24.12 -6.19
C ILE A 339 -28.24 -23.91 -4.92
N LYS A 340 -27.67 -23.20 -3.95
CA LYS A 340 -28.39 -22.74 -2.74
C LYS A 340 -29.38 -21.63 -3.07
N LYS A 341 -28.94 -20.66 -3.88
CA LYS A 341 -29.76 -19.53 -4.32
C LYS A 341 -29.31 -19.03 -5.68
N ARG A 342 -30.27 -18.86 -6.59
CA ARG A 342 -30.07 -18.26 -7.91
C ARG A 342 -30.46 -16.79 -7.90
N GLY A 343 -29.52 -15.93 -8.28
CA GLY A 343 -29.75 -14.52 -8.58
C GLY A 343 -29.99 -14.31 -10.08
N VAL A 344 -30.05 -13.05 -10.49
CA VAL A 344 -30.22 -12.66 -11.90
C VAL A 344 -28.92 -12.83 -12.69
N TYR A 345 -27.78 -12.53 -12.07
CA TYR A 345 -26.46 -12.56 -12.73
C TYR A 345 -25.51 -13.58 -12.12
N SER A 346 -25.69 -13.88 -10.83
CA SER A 346 -24.81 -14.76 -10.08
C SER A 346 -25.59 -15.90 -9.39
N CYS A 347 -24.88 -16.94 -8.97
CA CYS A 347 -25.43 -18.02 -8.15
C CYS A 347 -24.59 -18.23 -6.90
N LEU A 348 -25.27 -18.42 -5.77
CA LEU A 348 -24.67 -18.95 -4.56
C LEU A 348 -24.76 -20.48 -4.59
N VAL A 349 -23.62 -21.14 -4.52
CA VAL A 349 -23.51 -22.61 -4.58
C VAL A 349 -22.95 -23.18 -3.30
N LEU A 350 -23.45 -24.36 -2.94
CA LEU A 350 -22.86 -25.20 -1.92
C LEU A 350 -21.80 -26.07 -2.59
N THR A 351 -20.63 -26.11 -1.99
CA THR A 351 -19.55 -26.99 -2.40
C THR A 351 -19.50 -28.21 -1.48
N PRO A 352 -19.27 -29.41 -2.03
CA PRO A 352 -19.38 -30.68 -1.31
C PRO A 352 -18.31 -30.89 -0.25
#